data_AF-A0A1M4MJQ8-F1
#
_entry.id   AF-A0A1M4MJQ8-F1
#
_cell.length_a   1.000
_cell.length_b   1.000
_cell.length_c   1.000
_cell.angle_alpha   90.00
_cell.angle_beta   90.00
_cell.angle_gamma   90.00
#
_symmetry.space_group_name_H-M   'P 1'
#
loop_
_entity.id
_entity.type
_entity.pdbx_description
1 polymer ?
#
loop_
_entity_poly.entity_id
_entity_poly.type
_entity_poly.pdbx_seq_one_letter_code
_entity_poly.pdbx_strand_id
1 'polypeptide(L)'
;MSFKTEVIDKIAALVTAAFGLVAALAWNGAIQELFALIFGEQSTLVAMLVYAIVVTIIAVIVVILIGRAAAKAKREDELAAAKR
;
A
#
# COMPACT_ATOMS: atom_id res chain seq x y z
N MET A 1 -24.18 -19.07 -1.54
CA MET A 1 -23.43 -18.55 -2.71
C MET A 1 -23.44 -19.62 -3.79
N SER A 2 -23.49 -19.24 -5.07
CA SER A 2 -23.32 -20.22 -6.16
C SER A 2 -21.85 -20.61 -6.30
N PHE A 3 -21.55 -21.83 -6.74
CA PHE A 3 -20.18 -22.27 -7.07
C PHE A 3 -19.47 -21.27 -7.99
N LYS A 4 -20.18 -20.69 -8.97
CA LYS A 4 -19.63 -19.67 -9.86
C LYS A 4 -19.16 -18.42 -9.10
N THR A 5 -19.95 -17.97 -8.12
CA THR A 5 -19.62 -16.79 -7.31
C THR A 5 -18.37 -17.05 -6.47
N GLU A 6 -18.27 -18.23 -5.85
CA GLU A 6 -17.11 -18.60 -5.04
C GLU A 6 -15.82 -18.68 -5.88
N VAL A 7 -15.89 -19.26 -7.08
CA VAL A 7 -14.74 -19.30 -8.00
C VAL A 7 -14.30 -17.89 -8.40
N ILE A 8 -15.25 -17.01 -8.74
CA ILE A 8 -14.95 -15.61 -9.11
C ILE A 8 -14.31 -14.87 -7.93
N ASP A 9 -14.83 -15.04 -6.71
CA ASP A 9 -14.29 -14.38 -5.52
C ASP A 9 -12.85 -14.82 -5.23
N LYS A 10 -12.56 -16.12 -5.35
CA LYS A 10 -11.19 -16.64 -5.16
C LYS A 10 -10.23 -16.14 -6.24
N ILE A 11 -10.65 -16.12 -7.50
CA ILE A 11 -9.84 -15.58 -8.59
C ILE A 11 -9.58 -14.09 -8.37
N ALA A 12 -10.61 -13.32 -8.01
CA ALA A 12 -10.46 -11.90 -7.71
C ALA A 12 -9.43 -11.67 -6.59
N ALA A 13 -9.52 -12.43 -5.49
CA ALA A 13 -8.56 -12.34 -4.40
C ALA A 13 -7.12 -12.64 -4.84
N LEU A 14 -6.91 -13.70 -5.63
CA LEU A 14 -5.59 -14.07 -6.16
C LEU A 14 -5.03 -12.99 -7.09
N VAL A 15 -5.86 -12.47 -8.00
CA VAL A 15 -5.49 -11.40 -8.93
C VAL A 15 -5.15 -10.13 -8.16
N THR A 16 -5.98 -9.70 -7.20
CA THR A 16 -5.70 -8.53 -6.36
C THR A 16 -4.39 -8.69 -5.59
N ALA A 17 -4.11 -9.86 -5.03
CA ALA A 17 -2.85 -10.12 -4.34
C ALA A 17 -1.64 -10.05 -5.29
N ALA A 18 -1.75 -10.67 -6.48
CA ALA A 18 -0.68 -10.65 -7.48
C ALA A 18 -0.38 -9.22 -7.96
N PHE A 19 -1.41 -8.43 -8.30
CA PHE A 19 -1.24 -7.03 -8.69
C PHE A 19 -0.76 -6.16 -7.52
N GLY A 20 -1.19 -6.43 -6.29
CA GLY A 20 -0.68 -5.77 -5.09
C GLY A 20 0.83 -5.97 -4.93
N LEU A 21 1.32 -7.19 -5.15
CA LEU A 21 2.75 -7.49 -5.14
C LEU A 21 3.49 -6.76 -6.27
N VAL A 22 2.98 -6.81 -7.50
CA VAL A 22 3.57 -6.09 -8.64
C VAL A 22 3.65 -4.59 -8.38
N ALA A 23 2.58 -4.00 -7.84
CA ALA A 23 2.56 -2.59 -7.47
C ALA A 23 3.62 -2.27 -6.40
N ALA A 24 3.72 -3.08 -5.34
CA ALA A 24 4.72 -2.89 -4.30
C ALA A 24 6.16 -2.91 -4.86
N LEU A 25 6.46 -3.84 -5.76
CA LEU A 25 7.76 -3.93 -6.43
C LEU A 25 8.02 -2.74 -7.35
N ALA A 26 7.02 -2.30 -8.13
CA ALA A 26 7.15 -1.16 -9.03
C ALA A 26 7.40 0.15 -8.27
N TRP A 27 6.70 0.38 -7.15
CA TRP A 27 6.95 1.54 -6.30
C TRP A 27 8.33 1.51 -5.66
N ASN A 28 8.83 0.35 -5.24
CA ASN A 28 10.19 0.22 -4.72
C ASN A 28 11.23 0.64 -5.77
N GLY A 29 11.14 0.10 -6.99
CA GLY A 29 12.05 0.47 -8.08
C GLY A 29 11.94 1.96 -8.46
N ALA A 30 10.72 2.48 -8.61
CA ALA A 30 10.49 3.87 -8.98
C ALA A 30 11.08 4.86 -7.96
N ILE A 31 10.92 4.59 -6.66
CA ILE A 31 11.50 5.44 -5.62
C ILE A 31 13.03 5.37 -5.66
N GLN A 32 13.62 4.19 -5.88
CA GLN A 32 15.07 4.04 -5.99
C GLN A 32 15.65 4.80 -7.18
N GLU A 33 15.04 4.70 -8.36
CA GLU A 33 15.46 5.45 -9.55
C GLU A 33 15.30 6.96 -9.37
N LEU A 34 14.16 7.41 -8.82
CA LEU A 34 13.94 8.82 -8.50
C LEU A 34 15.02 9.35 -7.54
N PHE A 35 15.38 8.55 -6.54
CA PHE A 35 16.41 8.91 -5.59
C PHE A 35 17.79 9.00 -6.26
N ALA A 36 18.11 8.07 -7.15
CA ALA A 36 19.35 8.08 -7.92
C ALA A 36 19.45 9.31 -8.83
N LEU A 37 18.34 9.73 -9.45
CA LEU A 37 18.27 10.94 -10.29
C LEU A 37 18.51 12.23 -9.50
N ILE A 38 18.04 12.31 -8.26
CA ILE A 38 18.13 13.53 -7.43
C ILE A 38 19.47 13.60 -6.68
N PHE A 39 19.96 12.48 -6.14
CA PHE A 39 21.10 12.45 -5.21
C PHE A 39 22.35 11.78 -5.79
N GLY A 40 22.30 11.26 -7.02
CA GLY A 40 23.37 10.45 -7.62
C GLY A 40 23.31 8.98 -7.18
N GLU A 41 24.34 8.21 -7.50
CA GLU A 41 24.37 6.78 -7.14
C GLU A 41 24.19 6.56 -5.63
N GLN A 42 23.38 5.56 -5.28
CA GLN A 42 23.15 5.13 -3.89
C GLN A 42 24.35 4.36 -3.31
N SER A 43 25.56 4.66 -3.76
CA SER A 43 26.80 3.98 -3.33
C SER A 43 27.39 4.59 -2.06
N THR A 44 26.95 5.79 -1.66
CA THR A 44 27.39 6.43 -0.42
C THR A 44 26.44 6.10 0.75
N LEU A 45 27.00 5.86 1.93
CA LEU A 45 26.23 5.61 3.17
C LEU A 45 25.19 6.71 3.44
N VAL A 46 25.54 7.96 3.14
CA VAL A 46 24.65 9.11 3.30
C VAL A 46 23.43 9.00 2.38
N ALA A 47 23.61 8.64 1.10
CA ALA A 47 22.50 8.46 0.17
C ALA A 47 21.55 7.32 0.63
N MET A 48 22.11 6.21 1.11
CA MET A 48 21.31 5.08 1.64
C MET A 48 20.50 5.48 2.88
N LEU A 49 21.09 6.26 3.80
CA LEU A 49 20.41 6.72 5.01
C LEU A 49 19.28 7.71 4.67
N VAL A 50 19.51 8.65 3.76
CA VAL A 50 18.46 9.59 3.35
C VAL A 50 17.32 8.85 2.65
N TYR A 51 17.62 7.90 1.75
CA TYR A 51 16.61 7.03 1.13
C TYR A 51 15.76 6.31 2.18
N ALA A 52 16.39 5.64 3.15
CA ALA A 52 15.69 4.87 4.18
C ALA A 52 14.77 5.74 5.05
N ILE A 53 15.21 6.93 5.44
CA ILE A 53 14.42 7.87 6.24
C ILE A 53 13.21 8.37 5.45
N VAL A 54 13.41 8.80 4.21
CA VAL A 54 12.33 9.32 3.35
C VAL A 54 11.27 8.26 3.11
N VAL A 55 11.67 7.04 2.72
CA VAL A 55 10.73 5.94 2.48
C VAL A 55 9.95 5.58 3.75
N THR A 56 10.62 5.60 4.91
CA THR A 56 9.97 5.32 6.20
C THR A 56 8.93 6.37 6.55
N ILE A 57 9.24 7.66 6.36
CA ILE A 57 8.28 8.76 6.60
C ILE A 57 7.05 8.59 5.70
N ILE A 58 7.26 8.32 4.41
CA ILE A 58 6.16 8.09 3.46
C ILE A 58 5.32 6.89 3.91
N ALA A 59 5.95 5.76 4.26
CA ALA A 59 5.27 4.56 4.70
C ALA A 59 4.41 4.81 5.94
N VAL A 60 4.96 5.50 6.96
CA VAL A 60 4.21 5.85 8.19
C VAL A 60 3.00 6.73 7.86
N ILE A 61 3.15 7.74 7.00
CA ILE A 61 2.04 8.61 6.60
C ILE A 61 0.94 7.76 5.93
N VAL A 62 1.29 6.92 4.95
CA VAL A 62 0.34 6.06 4.24
C VAL A 62 -0.38 5.12 5.21
N VAL A 63 0.35 4.47 6.12
CA VAL A 63 -0.24 3.57 7.13
C VAL A 63 -1.24 4.32 8.02
N ILE A 64 -0.90 5.52 8.49
CA ILE A 64 -1.81 6.34 9.31
C ILE A 64 -3.07 6.70 8.52
N LEU A 65 -2.95 7.12 7.25
CA LEU A 65 -4.08 7.50 6.42
C LEU A 65 -5.02 6.31 6.17
N ILE A 66 -4.48 5.14 5.83
CA ILE A 66 -5.24 3.91 5.65
C ILE A 66 -5.95 3.51 6.95
N GLY A 67 -5.24 3.55 8.08
CA GLY A 67 -5.82 3.24 9.39
C GLY A 67 -6.99 4.16 9.75
N ARG A 68 -6.87 5.47 9.46
CA ARG A 68 -7.96 6.44 9.68
C ARG A 68 -9.15 6.19 8.76
N ALA A 69 -8.90 5.87 7.50
CA ALA A 69 -9.96 5.54 6.53
C ALA A 69 -10.73 4.28 6.95
N ALA A 70 -10.02 3.22 7.33
CA ALA A 70 -10.62 1.98 7.82
C ALA A 70 -11.47 2.21 9.09
N ALA A 71 -10.96 2.98 10.04
CA ALA A 71 -11.71 3.32 11.25
C ALA A 71 -12.96 4.16 10.96
N LYS A 72 -12.91 5.03 9.94
CA LYS A 72 -14.08 5.81 9.50
C LYS A 72 -15.14 4.91 8.87
N ALA A 73 -14.76 4.04 7.93
CA ALA A 73 -15.68 3.10 7.29
C ALA A 73 -16.39 2.20 8.33
N LYS A 74 -15.64 1.65 9.29
CA LYS A 74 -16.21 0.83 10.37
C LYS A 74 -17.26 1.59 11.19
N ARG A 75 -17.01 2.85 11.55
CA ARG A 75 -17.97 3.68 12.30
C ARG A 75 -19.23 3.96 11.49
N GLU A 76 -19.11 4.18 10.18
CA GLU A 76 -20.25 4.42 9.29
C GLU A 76 -21.16 3.18 9.22
N ASP A 77 -20.58 1.98 9.13
CA ASP A 77 -21.32 0.71 9.15
C ASP A 77 -22.06 0.49 10.49
N GLU A 78 -21.40 0.76 11.63
CA GLU A 78 -21.99 0.65 12.97
C GLU A 78 -23.18 1.60 13.14
N LEU A 79 -23.05 2.86 12.71
CA LEU A 79 -24.13 3.84 12.75
C LEU A 79 -25.31 3.46 11.84
N ALA A 80 -25.03 2.87 10.67
CA ALA A 80 -26.06 2.39 9.77
C ALA A 80 -26.82 1.20 10.36
N ALA A 81 -26.13 0.29 11.06
CA ALA A 81 -26.76 -0.83 11.75
C ALA A 81 -27.63 -0.39 12.93
N ALA A 82 -27.18 0.60 13.71
CA ALA A 82 -27.93 1.12 14.87
C ALA A 82 -29.24 1.87 14.50
N LYS A 83 -29.39 2.28 13.23
CA LYS A 83 -30.59 2.95 12.71
C LYS A 83 -31.61 1.99 12.05
N ARG A 84 -31.26 0.71 11.89
CA ARG A 84 -32.14 -0.34 11.34
C ARG A 84 -32.84 -1.07 12.48
#